data_AF-A0A523NKJ8-F1
#
_entry.id   AF-A0A523NKJ8-F1
#
_cell.length_a   1.000
_cell.length_b   1.000
_cell.length_c   1.000
_cell.angle_alpha   90.00
_cell.angle_beta   90.00
_cell.angle_gamma   90.00
#
_symmetry.space_group_name_H-M   'P 1'
#
loop_
_entity.id
_entity.type
_entity.pdbx_description
1 polymer ?
#
loop_
_entity_poly.entity_id
_entity_poly.type
_entity_poly.pdbx_seq_one_letter_code
_entity_poly.pdbx_strand_id
1 'polypeptide(L)'
;MAFACTAASKDIVFLSVTARRIPPPSPNPEVSHGPGLEANGRPGRARGGKFARSPGGRPKRFDLPHASVRPSTAPALSGTSRPVVGTLPVNYHLWEGKIRMKVICDRAALVDAVNTAGAIVATRTPTPVLKCLKLTASNADPAGLVISATDLEVGLRIGITEVDVIEEGEAAIPADKLSQIARACDDPTLTIETEDHAVHIRGSGSHFKVFGYDPKEFPPVRDFSDATVDCEINARVLQTLISRTLFAAAVEHSRYAINGVLFERSGSKLRLVATDGRRLAMAVGPAKGTDDRSCIVPTKALKLALKLVNDPDATVRMAIDDNQVLFAFGGGDTPGETAVLSSNLVEGAFPPFDDVVPKEQDKKVTFDAETLGSAVRRAALLTNEESKGVRLSFAADKLILTSRAPEMGEATVEVKLDDYQGDPVEIGFNPGFITDALNVIDSGPITIELKGPNKPGVLKTGNDFTYVLMPVNLQ
;
A
#
# COMPACT_ATOMS: atom_id res chain seq x y z
N MET A 1 -8.86 22.13 52.60
CA MET A 1 -7.50 21.66 52.91
C MET A 1 -6.65 21.92 51.68
N ALA A 2 -5.90 23.02 51.71
CA ALA A 2 -5.00 23.44 50.66
C ALA A 2 -3.60 22.88 50.96
N PHE A 3 -2.87 22.40 49.95
CA PHE A 3 -1.42 22.33 49.99
C PHE A 3 -0.86 22.71 48.64
N ALA A 4 -0.31 23.92 48.61
CA ALA A 4 0.63 24.41 47.62
C ALA A 4 2.03 23.84 47.93
N CYS A 5 2.84 23.61 46.91
CA CYS A 5 4.30 23.55 47.09
C CYS A 5 5.01 24.12 45.84
N THR A 6 5.22 25.42 45.92
CA THR A 6 6.46 26.19 45.73
C THR A 6 7.47 25.79 44.64
N ALA A 7 7.74 26.80 43.81
CA ALA A 7 8.84 26.93 42.85
C ALA A 7 10.23 26.91 43.49
N ALA A 8 11.23 26.50 42.69
CA ALA A 8 12.64 26.84 42.91
C ALA A 8 13.30 27.13 41.55
N SER A 9 13.49 28.43 41.30
CA SER A 9 14.39 29.04 40.32
C SER A 9 15.85 28.92 40.76
N LYS A 10 16.77 28.61 39.85
CA LYS A 10 18.17 29.05 39.92
C LYS A 10 18.78 29.21 38.53
N ASP A 11 19.51 30.30 38.44
CA ASP A 11 20.02 31.03 37.30
C ASP A 11 21.43 30.58 36.84
N ILE A 12 21.70 30.89 35.56
CA ILE A 12 22.99 31.29 34.95
C ILE A 12 24.07 30.21 34.74
N VAL A 13 24.48 29.98 33.47
CA VAL A 13 25.74 30.49 32.87
C VAL A 13 25.58 30.55 31.34
N PHE A 14 25.71 31.76 30.78
CA PHE A 14 25.90 32.06 29.37
C PHE A 14 27.35 31.73 28.96
N LEU A 15 27.54 30.97 27.86
CA LEU A 15 28.83 30.85 27.18
C LEU A 15 28.65 31.19 25.70
N SER A 16 29.09 32.41 25.37
CA SER A 16 29.24 32.96 24.04
C SER A 16 30.37 32.23 23.30
N VAL A 17 30.08 31.59 22.17
CA VAL A 17 31.08 31.16 21.19
C VAL A 17 30.80 31.86 19.87
N THR A 18 31.77 32.67 19.46
CA THR A 18 31.75 33.56 18.30
C THR A 18 32.56 32.95 17.15
N ALA A 19 32.03 33.10 15.93
CA ALA A 19 32.67 32.96 14.61
C ALA A 19 32.98 31.53 14.11
N ARG A 20 32.76 31.17 12.84
CA ARG A 20 33.01 31.94 11.62
C ARG A 20 31.97 31.66 10.52
N ARG A 21 31.59 32.73 9.81
CA ARG A 21 30.85 32.71 8.54
C ARG A 21 31.77 32.25 7.41
N ILE A 22 31.30 31.30 6.60
CA ILE A 22 31.89 30.90 5.33
C ILE A 22 31.21 31.76 4.24
N PRO A 23 31.96 32.44 3.34
CA PRO A 23 31.38 33.26 2.28
C PRO A 23 30.85 32.40 1.11
N PRO A 24 29.81 32.85 0.39
CA PRO A 24 29.28 32.14 -0.77
C PRO A 24 30.19 32.30 -2.00
N PRO A 25 30.22 31.32 -2.92
CA PRO A 25 30.96 31.46 -4.18
C PRO A 25 30.27 32.45 -5.13
N SER A 26 31.07 33.34 -5.70
CA SER A 26 30.72 34.28 -6.77
C SER A 26 30.49 33.59 -8.13
N PRO A 27 29.69 34.21 -9.04
CA PRO A 27 29.19 33.58 -10.25
C PRO A 27 30.21 33.63 -11.39
N ASN A 28 30.14 32.66 -12.31
CA ASN A 28 30.86 32.69 -13.58
C ASN A 28 29.91 32.40 -14.76
N PRO A 29 30.27 32.80 -15.99
CA PRO A 29 29.49 33.75 -16.76
C PRO A 29 28.65 33.14 -17.88
N GLU A 30 27.75 34.00 -18.39
CA GLU A 30 26.98 33.86 -19.62
C GLU A 30 27.83 33.38 -20.82
N VAL A 31 27.28 32.45 -21.60
CA VAL A 31 27.71 32.19 -22.98
C VAL A 31 26.47 32.17 -23.88
N SER A 32 26.26 33.34 -24.49
CA SER A 32 25.79 33.63 -25.85
C SER A 32 24.82 32.67 -26.56
N HIS A 33 23.65 33.22 -26.89
CA HIS A 33 22.89 32.88 -28.09
C HIS A 33 23.67 33.20 -29.37
N GLY A 34 23.54 32.33 -30.37
CA GLY A 34 23.85 32.61 -31.78
C GLY A 34 23.08 31.67 -32.72
N PRO A 35 22.54 32.13 -33.87
CA PRO A 35 21.41 31.52 -34.56
C PRO A 35 21.77 30.84 -35.90
N GLY A 36 20.79 30.13 -36.49
CA GLY A 36 20.80 29.66 -37.88
C GLY A 36 20.58 28.15 -37.98
N LEU A 37 19.85 27.59 -38.95
CA LEU A 37 19.28 28.10 -40.18
C LEU A 37 18.17 27.10 -40.61
N GLU A 38 17.12 27.61 -41.24
CA GLU A 38 16.44 27.12 -42.47
C GLU A 38 16.41 25.59 -42.76
N ALA A 39 15.25 24.95 -42.83
CA ALA A 39 14.24 25.01 -43.91
C ALA A 39 14.27 23.72 -44.76
N ASN A 40 13.11 23.05 -44.86
CA ASN A 40 12.42 22.67 -46.10
C ASN A 40 11.68 21.33 -46.01
N GLY A 41 10.48 21.34 -46.61
CA GLY A 41 10.11 20.27 -47.53
C GLY A 41 9.16 19.18 -47.03
N ARG A 42 7.86 19.48 -47.05
CA ARG A 42 6.75 18.53 -47.32
C ARG A 42 6.93 17.83 -48.70
N PRO A 43 6.03 16.92 -49.19
CA PRO A 43 4.95 16.14 -48.56
C PRO A 43 4.87 14.65 -49.03
N GLY A 44 4.02 13.86 -48.35
CA GLY A 44 2.97 13.09 -49.02
C GLY A 44 3.13 11.57 -49.19
N ARG A 45 2.15 10.81 -48.69
CA ARG A 45 1.26 9.96 -49.54
C ARG A 45 0.20 9.23 -48.72
N ALA A 46 -1.01 9.24 -49.27
CA ALA A 46 -2.18 8.48 -48.87
C ALA A 46 -2.14 7.02 -49.39
N ARG A 47 -2.85 6.13 -48.68
CA ARG A 47 -3.62 4.93 -49.12
C ARG A 47 -4.12 4.29 -47.81
N GLY A 48 -5.41 4.04 -47.55
CA GLY A 48 -6.47 3.55 -48.44
C GLY A 48 -6.62 2.04 -48.23
N GLY A 49 -7.59 1.60 -47.41
CA GLY A 49 -7.84 0.18 -47.16
C GLY A 49 -9.12 -0.07 -46.37
N LYS A 50 -10.25 -0.13 -47.07
CA LYS A 50 -11.57 -0.57 -46.59
C LYS A 50 -11.54 -2.08 -46.32
N PHE A 51 -12.13 -2.55 -45.22
CA PHE A 51 -12.57 -3.95 -45.09
C PHE A 51 -14.09 -4.01 -44.92
N ALA A 52 -14.70 -4.75 -45.85
CA ALA A 52 -16.13 -4.96 -45.98
C ALA A 52 -16.61 -6.09 -45.06
N ARG A 53 -17.85 -5.95 -44.57
CA ARG A 53 -18.64 -7.00 -43.92
C ARG A 53 -19.27 -7.93 -44.95
N SER A 54 -19.41 -9.22 -44.63
CA SER A 54 -20.61 -10.02 -44.91
C SER A 54 -20.64 -11.34 -44.13
N PRO A 55 -21.83 -11.97 -43.95
CA PRO A 55 -22.16 -12.77 -42.77
C PRO A 55 -22.48 -14.25 -43.06
N GLY A 56 -22.63 -15.05 -42.00
CA GLY A 56 -23.53 -16.22 -41.98
C GLY A 56 -22.89 -17.60 -41.85
N GLY A 57 -23.26 -18.35 -40.80
CA GLY A 57 -22.98 -19.78 -40.66
C GLY A 57 -23.25 -20.31 -39.25
N ARG A 58 -24.47 -20.81 -39.01
CA ARG A 58 -24.90 -21.51 -37.78
C ARG A 58 -24.40 -22.97 -37.74
N PRO A 59 -24.44 -23.66 -36.58
CA PRO A 59 -23.53 -24.76 -36.24
C PRO A 59 -24.06 -26.14 -36.65
N LYS A 60 -23.14 -27.09 -36.89
CA LYS A 60 -23.44 -28.52 -37.06
C LYS A 60 -23.44 -29.25 -35.71
N ARG A 61 -24.56 -29.91 -35.44
CA ARG A 61 -24.75 -30.94 -34.40
C ARG A 61 -23.85 -32.15 -34.69
N PHE A 62 -23.33 -32.78 -33.64
CA PHE A 62 -22.73 -34.11 -33.70
C PHE A 62 -23.63 -35.07 -32.92
N ASP A 63 -24.07 -36.11 -33.64
CA ASP A 63 -24.92 -37.19 -33.15
C ASP A 63 -24.10 -38.27 -32.44
N LEU A 64 -24.71 -38.83 -31.37
CA LEU A 64 -24.30 -40.06 -30.69
C LEU A 64 -24.66 -41.29 -31.52
N PRO A 65 -23.93 -42.42 -31.37
CA PRO A 65 -24.53 -43.73 -31.61
C PRO A 65 -24.70 -44.53 -30.31
N HIS A 66 -25.93 -45.01 -30.11
CA HIS A 66 -26.29 -46.12 -29.26
C HIS A 66 -25.56 -47.41 -29.69
N ALA A 67 -25.12 -48.22 -28.73
CA ALA A 67 -24.88 -49.65 -28.93
C ALA A 67 -25.37 -50.47 -27.72
N SER A 68 -26.06 -51.54 -28.07
CA SER A 68 -26.93 -52.43 -27.32
C SER A 68 -26.27 -53.37 -26.30
N VAL A 69 -27.05 -53.68 -25.27
CA VAL A 69 -26.90 -54.74 -24.26
C VAL A 69 -27.27 -56.12 -24.82
N ARG A 70 -26.52 -57.18 -24.48
CA ARG A 70 -27.04 -58.54 -24.18
C ARG A 70 -26.13 -59.32 -23.20
N PRO A 71 -26.68 -60.28 -22.43
CA PRO A 71 -26.14 -60.72 -21.13
C PRO A 71 -25.40 -62.07 -21.18
N SER A 72 -24.55 -62.33 -20.19
CA SER A 72 -23.87 -63.63 -20.00
C SER A 72 -23.93 -64.08 -18.54
N THR A 73 -24.87 -65.01 -18.29
CA THR A 73 -24.85 -66.18 -17.39
C THR A 73 -23.87 -66.23 -16.21
N ALA A 74 -24.45 -66.37 -15.01
CA ALA A 74 -23.81 -66.85 -13.79
C ALA A 74 -23.84 -68.39 -13.69
N PRO A 75 -22.94 -69.00 -12.90
CA PRO A 75 -23.26 -70.19 -12.15
C PRO A 75 -23.16 -69.95 -10.64
N ALA A 76 -24.15 -70.49 -9.91
CA ALA A 76 -24.17 -70.58 -8.46
C ALA A 76 -23.33 -71.76 -7.99
N LEU A 77 -22.51 -71.57 -6.95
CA LEU A 77 -22.04 -72.66 -6.09
C LEU A 77 -22.11 -72.22 -4.62
N SER A 78 -22.87 -73.00 -3.89
CA SER A 78 -23.03 -73.05 -2.44
C SER A 78 -21.74 -73.46 -1.73
N GLY A 79 -21.41 -72.81 -0.63
CA GLY A 79 -20.33 -73.25 0.26
C GLY A 79 -20.33 -72.47 1.57
N THR A 80 -20.82 -73.11 2.63
CA THR A 80 -20.81 -72.64 4.02
C THR A 80 -19.40 -72.63 4.60
N SER A 81 -18.90 -71.48 5.07
CA SER A 81 -17.81 -71.43 6.05
C SER A 81 -17.78 -70.10 6.80
N ARG A 82 -17.64 -70.19 8.13
CA ARG A 82 -17.64 -69.13 9.15
C ARG A 82 -16.67 -67.97 8.85
N PRO A 83 -16.93 -66.74 9.35
CA PRO A 83 -16.00 -65.63 9.22
C PRO A 83 -14.79 -65.84 10.14
N VAL A 84 -13.61 -65.93 9.55
CA VAL A 84 -12.33 -65.78 10.26
C VAL A 84 -12.07 -64.27 10.35
N VAL A 85 -11.89 -63.78 11.58
CA VAL A 85 -11.45 -62.40 11.85
C VAL A 85 -10.02 -62.27 11.33
N GLY A 86 -9.89 -61.76 10.11
CA GLY A 86 -8.62 -61.37 9.52
C GLY A 86 -8.34 -59.92 9.84
N THR A 87 -7.49 -59.68 10.84
CA THR A 87 -6.85 -58.39 11.07
C THR A 87 -5.99 -58.08 9.85
N LEU A 88 -6.43 -57.14 9.00
CA LEU A 88 -5.58 -56.58 7.96
C LEU A 88 -4.47 -55.77 8.64
N PRO A 89 -3.18 -56.03 8.38
CA PRO A 89 -2.14 -55.13 8.83
C PRO A 89 -2.26 -53.84 8.01
N VAL A 90 -2.51 -52.73 8.70
CA VAL A 90 -2.33 -51.38 8.14
C VAL A 90 -0.84 -51.23 7.89
N ASN A 91 -0.41 -51.51 6.65
CA ASN A 91 0.95 -51.24 6.21
C ASN A 91 1.14 -49.73 6.13
N TYR A 92 1.67 -49.13 7.20
CA TYR A 92 2.39 -47.88 7.09
C TYR A 92 3.61 -48.16 6.22
N HIS A 93 3.53 -47.85 4.92
CA HIS A 93 4.75 -47.71 4.12
C HIS A 93 5.55 -46.59 4.77
N LEU A 94 6.65 -46.98 5.41
CA LEU A 94 7.71 -46.07 5.84
C LEU A 94 8.20 -45.35 4.58
N TRP A 95 7.83 -44.08 4.45
CA TRP A 95 8.33 -43.21 3.41
C TRP A 95 9.82 -42.95 3.68
N GLU A 96 10.70 -43.53 2.87
CA GLU A 96 12.16 -43.34 2.93
C GLU A 96 12.60 -42.03 2.22
N GLY A 97 11.85 -40.95 2.42
CA GLY A 97 12.27 -39.60 2.05
C GLY A 97 12.83 -38.90 3.27
N LYS A 98 14.03 -38.30 3.15
CA LYS A 98 14.59 -37.52 4.26
C LYS A 98 13.77 -36.25 4.44
N ILE A 99 12.97 -36.20 5.51
CA ILE A 99 12.22 -35.01 5.91
C ILE A 99 13.22 -33.87 6.11
N ARG A 100 12.95 -32.70 5.52
CA ARG A 100 13.85 -31.53 5.65
C ARG A 100 13.24 -30.37 6.43
N MET A 101 11.96 -30.41 6.73
CA MET A 101 11.23 -29.45 7.55
C MET A 101 9.91 -30.09 7.96
N LYS A 102 9.50 -29.91 9.22
CA LYS A 102 8.19 -30.34 9.73
C LYS A 102 7.70 -29.36 10.78
N VAL A 103 6.57 -28.72 10.50
CA VAL A 103 5.92 -27.77 11.41
C VAL A 103 4.44 -28.05 11.54
N ILE A 104 3.87 -27.77 12.72
CA ILE A 104 2.42 -27.76 12.96
C ILE A 104 2.06 -26.32 13.32
N CYS A 105 1.29 -25.65 12.46
CA CYS A 105 1.00 -24.23 12.62
C CYS A 105 -0.50 -24.00 12.82
N ASP A 106 -0.86 -23.00 13.62
CA ASP A 106 -2.23 -22.49 13.67
C ASP A 106 -2.67 -22.02 12.29
N ARG A 107 -3.85 -22.47 11.86
CA ARG A 107 -4.35 -22.19 10.51
C ARG A 107 -4.64 -20.70 10.33
N ALA A 108 -5.26 -20.03 11.30
CA ALA A 108 -5.66 -18.65 11.15
C ALA A 108 -4.42 -17.75 11.00
N ALA A 109 -3.42 -17.95 11.86
CA ALA A 109 -2.14 -17.24 11.78
C ALA A 109 -1.43 -17.50 10.43
N LEU A 110 -1.41 -18.75 9.96
CA LEU A 110 -0.85 -19.09 8.64
C LEU A 110 -1.59 -18.40 7.49
N VAL A 111 -2.92 -18.40 7.50
CA VAL A 111 -3.73 -17.77 6.44
C VAL A 111 -3.46 -16.28 6.39
N ASP A 112 -3.41 -15.60 7.52
CA ASP A 112 -3.17 -14.15 7.57
C ASP A 112 -1.77 -13.77 7.07
N ALA A 113 -0.75 -14.50 7.53
CA ALA A 113 0.62 -14.30 7.08
C ALA A 113 0.80 -14.58 5.58
N VAL A 114 0.24 -15.70 5.06
CA VAL A 114 0.30 -16.06 3.64
C VAL A 114 -0.43 -15.05 2.77
N ASN A 115 -1.57 -14.51 3.22
CA ASN A 115 -2.32 -13.52 2.46
C ASN A 115 -1.58 -12.18 2.38
N THR A 116 -0.93 -11.79 3.47
CA THR A 116 -0.17 -10.54 3.56
C THR A 116 1.11 -10.63 2.72
N ALA A 117 1.91 -11.69 2.90
CA ALA A 117 3.11 -11.95 2.11
C ALA A 117 2.80 -12.21 0.63
N GLY A 118 1.70 -12.92 0.35
CA GLY A 118 1.23 -13.21 -1.01
C GLY A 118 0.88 -11.96 -1.84
N ALA A 119 0.59 -10.83 -1.21
CA ALA A 119 0.30 -9.57 -1.91
C ALA A 119 1.53 -8.95 -2.61
N ILE A 120 2.75 -9.37 -2.25
CA ILE A 120 4.01 -8.90 -2.85
C ILE A 120 4.36 -9.72 -4.09
N VAL A 121 3.97 -11.00 -4.09
CA VAL A 121 4.35 -12.00 -5.07
C VAL A 121 4.00 -11.55 -6.49
N ALA A 122 4.99 -11.58 -7.39
CA ALA A 122 4.83 -11.08 -8.75
C ALA A 122 3.83 -11.94 -9.55
N THR A 123 2.76 -11.32 -10.07
CA THR A 123 1.75 -12.02 -10.90
C THR A 123 2.36 -12.55 -12.20
N ARG A 124 3.30 -11.79 -12.79
CA ARG A 124 4.01 -12.14 -14.02
C ARG A 124 5.50 -11.90 -13.82
N THR A 125 6.28 -12.97 -13.91
CA THR A 125 7.74 -12.93 -13.78
C THR A 125 8.34 -14.11 -14.55
N PRO A 126 9.50 -13.93 -15.22
CA PRO A 126 10.24 -15.02 -15.84
C PRO A 126 10.92 -15.92 -14.80
N THR A 127 11.06 -15.46 -13.55
CA THR A 127 11.74 -16.16 -12.45
C THR A 127 10.71 -16.85 -11.55
N PRO A 128 10.49 -18.18 -11.66
CA PRO A 128 9.37 -18.86 -10.98
C PRO A 128 9.45 -18.84 -9.46
N VAL A 129 10.66 -18.83 -8.88
CA VAL A 129 10.84 -18.79 -7.42
C VAL A 129 10.31 -17.49 -6.79
N LEU A 130 10.22 -16.39 -7.54
CA LEU A 130 9.56 -15.14 -7.11
C LEU A 130 8.03 -15.25 -7.04
N LYS A 131 7.44 -16.37 -7.50
CA LYS A 131 6.02 -16.71 -7.30
C LYS A 131 5.77 -17.48 -6.02
N CYS A 132 6.82 -17.76 -5.26
CA CYS A 132 6.76 -18.57 -4.06
C CYS A 132 6.80 -17.70 -2.80
N LEU A 133 6.35 -18.30 -1.70
CA LEU A 133 6.67 -17.87 -0.35
C LEU A 133 7.77 -18.78 0.18
N LYS A 134 8.83 -18.20 0.73
CA LYS A 134 9.87 -18.94 1.44
C LYS A 134 9.45 -19.08 2.91
N LEU A 135 9.35 -20.31 3.39
CA LEU A 135 9.15 -20.66 4.79
C LEU A 135 10.51 -21.04 5.37
N THR A 136 10.85 -20.48 6.53
CA THR A 136 12.02 -20.86 7.31
C THR A 136 11.55 -21.20 8.72
N ALA A 137 11.71 -22.45 9.14
CA ALA A 137 11.35 -22.94 10.46
C ALA A 137 12.61 -23.13 11.32
N SER A 138 12.62 -22.57 12.52
CA SER A 138 13.76 -22.57 13.43
C SER A 138 13.30 -22.46 14.89
N ASN A 139 13.79 -23.32 15.79
CA ASN A 139 13.52 -23.18 17.23
C ASN A 139 14.37 -22.07 17.89
N ALA A 140 15.42 -21.60 17.20
CA ALA A 140 16.26 -20.50 17.68
C ALA A 140 15.62 -19.12 17.44
N ASP A 141 14.68 -19.04 16.51
CA ASP A 141 13.94 -17.81 16.21
C ASP A 141 12.70 -17.73 17.13
N PRO A 142 12.47 -16.63 17.87
CA PRO A 142 11.28 -16.47 18.70
C PRO A 142 9.97 -16.63 17.94
N ALA A 143 9.97 -16.34 16.63
CA ALA A 143 8.81 -16.54 15.78
C ALA A 143 8.56 -18.01 15.46
N GLY A 144 9.51 -18.93 15.58
CA GLY A 144 9.35 -20.34 15.19
C GLY A 144 9.29 -20.59 13.67
N LEU A 145 8.40 -19.91 12.96
CA LEU A 145 8.23 -19.95 11.50
C LEU A 145 8.22 -18.54 10.91
N VAL A 146 9.08 -18.30 9.93
CA VAL A 146 9.15 -17.05 9.18
C VAL A 146 8.73 -17.26 7.74
N ILE A 147 7.76 -16.47 7.27
CA ILE A 147 7.34 -16.41 5.87
C ILE A 147 7.98 -15.19 5.21
N SER A 148 8.72 -15.43 4.13
CA SER A 148 9.37 -14.39 3.32
C SER A 148 8.78 -14.31 1.91
N ALA A 149 8.56 -13.10 1.43
CA ALA A 149 8.13 -12.80 0.06
C ALA A 149 8.93 -11.64 -0.52
N THR A 150 9.24 -11.68 -1.80
CA THR A 150 9.84 -10.53 -2.50
C THR A 150 9.61 -10.59 -4.00
N ASP A 151 9.56 -9.41 -4.62
CA ASP A 151 9.57 -9.21 -6.06
C ASP A 151 10.81 -8.42 -6.53
N LEU A 152 11.86 -8.39 -5.69
CA LEU A 152 13.12 -7.64 -5.84
C LEU A 152 13.02 -6.13 -5.63
N GLU A 153 11.83 -5.55 -5.59
CA GLU A 153 11.62 -4.13 -5.22
C GLU A 153 11.18 -3.99 -3.78
N VAL A 154 10.27 -4.87 -3.35
CA VAL A 154 9.75 -4.95 -1.99
C VAL A 154 10.03 -6.35 -1.46
N GLY A 155 10.42 -6.42 -0.19
CA GLY A 155 10.61 -7.66 0.55
C GLY A 155 9.85 -7.60 1.86
N LEU A 156 9.30 -8.73 2.29
CA LEU A 156 8.59 -8.84 3.55
C LEU A 156 8.94 -10.14 4.24
N ARG A 157 9.21 -10.05 5.54
CA ARG A 157 9.36 -11.16 6.47
C ARG A 157 8.23 -11.04 7.50
N ILE A 158 7.52 -12.14 7.76
CA ILE A 158 6.47 -12.21 8.80
C ILE A 158 6.77 -13.43 9.67
N GLY A 159 6.84 -13.23 10.98
CA GLY A 159 6.97 -14.30 11.97
C GLY A 159 5.61 -14.82 12.43
N ILE A 160 5.51 -16.12 12.72
CA ILE A 160 4.29 -16.80 13.20
C ILE A 160 4.60 -17.61 14.45
N THR A 161 4.33 -17.04 15.62
CA THR A 161 4.65 -17.65 16.93
C THR A 161 3.83 -18.90 17.27
N GLU A 162 2.63 -19.02 16.70
CA GLU A 162 1.67 -20.11 16.92
C GLU A 162 2.03 -21.33 16.06
N VAL A 163 3.22 -21.87 16.29
CA VAL A 163 3.78 -22.99 15.53
C VAL A 163 4.63 -23.90 16.40
N ASP A 164 4.43 -25.21 16.26
CA ASP A 164 5.32 -26.23 16.80
C ASP A 164 6.30 -26.65 15.70
N VAL A 165 7.59 -26.34 15.89
CA VAL A 165 8.67 -26.75 14.99
C VAL A 165 9.22 -28.10 15.42
N ILE A 166 8.87 -29.16 14.66
CA ILE A 166 9.31 -30.54 14.94
C ILE A 166 10.67 -30.80 14.27
N GLU A 167 10.80 -30.39 13.01
CA GLU A 167 12.06 -30.45 12.25
C GLU A 167 12.29 -29.07 11.61
N GLU A 168 13.42 -28.45 11.94
CA GLU A 168 13.86 -27.18 11.36
C GLU A 168 14.19 -27.33 9.88
N GLY A 169 14.04 -26.24 9.12
CA GLY A 169 14.38 -26.25 7.71
C GLY A 169 13.75 -25.14 6.90
N GLU A 170 13.85 -25.25 5.59
CA GLU A 170 13.34 -24.26 4.65
C GLU A 170 12.53 -24.89 3.52
N ALA A 171 11.56 -24.14 3.01
CA ALA A 171 10.73 -24.53 1.87
C ALA A 171 10.37 -23.30 1.01
N ALA A 172 10.40 -23.42 -0.32
CA ALA A 172 9.83 -22.40 -1.22
C ALA A 172 8.57 -22.96 -1.88
N ILE A 173 7.41 -22.41 -1.52
CA ILE A 173 6.09 -22.96 -1.91
C ILE A 173 5.35 -21.95 -2.79
N PRO A 174 4.75 -22.35 -3.92
CA PRO A 174 3.90 -21.46 -4.71
C PRO A 174 2.83 -20.78 -3.86
N ALA A 175 2.83 -19.44 -3.87
CA ALA A 175 2.02 -18.64 -2.95
C ALA A 175 0.51 -18.83 -3.18
N ASP A 176 0.10 -18.96 -4.44
CA ASP A 176 -1.29 -19.19 -4.84
C ASP A 176 -1.82 -20.52 -4.29
N LYS A 177 -1.01 -21.59 -4.36
CA LYS A 177 -1.37 -22.91 -3.85
C LYS A 177 -1.42 -22.93 -2.33
N LEU A 178 -0.42 -22.37 -1.66
CA LEU A 178 -0.41 -22.31 -0.21
C LEU A 178 -1.62 -21.52 0.32
N SER A 179 -1.93 -20.37 -0.28
CA SER A 179 -3.09 -19.55 0.10
C SER A 179 -4.42 -20.27 -0.15
N GLN A 180 -4.58 -20.93 -1.31
CA GLN A 180 -5.79 -21.68 -1.64
C GLN A 180 -6.01 -22.84 -0.66
N ILE A 181 -4.96 -23.60 -0.35
CA ILE A 181 -5.04 -24.75 0.55
C ILE A 181 -5.33 -24.30 1.98
N ALA A 182 -4.56 -23.35 2.52
CA ALA A 182 -4.72 -22.89 3.89
C ALA A 182 -6.13 -22.34 4.15
N ARG A 183 -6.70 -21.60 3.19
CA ARG A 183 -8.08 -21.10 3.28
C ARG A 183 -9.14 -22.19 3.15
N ALA A 184 -8.90 -23.22 2.35
CA ALA A 184 -9.87 -24.29 2.09
C ALA A 184 -9.96 -25.34 3.20
N CYS A 185 -8.92 -25.51 4.02
CA CYS A 185 -8.98 -26.35 5.20
C CYS A 185 -9.87 -25.69 6.27
N ASP A 186 -10.56 -26.49 7.09
CA ASP A 186 -11.34 -26.02 8.25
C ASP A 186 -10.68 -26.38 9.59
N ASP A 187 -9.56 -27.12 9.54
CA ASP A 187 -8.82 -27.57 10.71
C ASP A 187 -8.22 -26.39 11.49
N PRO A 188 -8.17 -26.46 12.84
CA PRO A 188 -7.53 -25.43 13.66
C PRO A 188 -6.01 -25.34 13.40
N THR A 189 -5.38 -26.47 13.08
CA THR A 189 -3.95 -26.53 12.79
C THR A 189 -3.67 -27.26 11.49
N LEU A 190 -2.58 -26.90 10.84
CA LEU A 190 -2.09 -27.55 9.63
C LEU A 190 -0.65 -28.03 9.83
N THR A 191 -0.39 -29.27 9.45
CA THR A 191 0.96 -29.83 9.42
C THR A 191 1.58 -29.62 8.05
N ILE A 192 2.76 -29.00 7.99
CA ILE A 192 3.53 -28.79 6.77
C ILE A 192 4.84 -29.57 6.88
N GLU A 193 5.07 -30.48 5.92
CA GLU A 193 6.26 -31.34 5.86
C GLU A 193 6.93 -31.23 4.50
N THR A 194 8.26 -31.21 4.45
CA THR A 194 9.00 -31.23 3.18
C THR A 194 9.78 -32.52 2.98
N GLU A 195 9.69 -33.04 1.76
CA GLU A 195 10.40 -34.22 1.28
C GLU A 195 10.97 -33.87 -0.10
N ASP A 196 12.27 -33.56 -0.14
CA ASP A 196 12.95 -33.01 -1.33
C ASP A 196 12.25 -31.76 -1.90
N HIS A 197 11.62 -31.87 -3.06
CA HIS A 197 10.85 -30.80 -3.70
C HIS A 197 9.35 -30.90 -3.43
N ALA A 198 8.89 -31.95 -2.75
CA ALA A 198 7.49 -32.10 -2.37
C ALA A 198 7.24 -31.45 -1.01
N VAL A 199 6.15 -30.69 -0.92
CA VAL A 199 5.62 -30.15 0.31
C VAL A 199 4.27 -30.77 0.56
N HIS A 200 4.15 -31.44 1.69
CA HIS A 200 2.95 -32.10 2.16
C HIS A 200 2.26 -31.23 3.19
N ILE A 201 1.01 -30.81 2.90
CA ILE A 201 0.17 -30.05 3.80
C ILE A 201 -0.97 -30.96 4.26
N ARG A 202 -1.08 -31.19 5.57
CA ARG A 202 -2.05 -32.13 6.16
C ARG A 202 -2.95 -31.44 7.18
N GLY A 203 -4.25 -31.69 7.06
CA GLY A 203 -5.27 -31.46 8.08
C GLY A 203 -5.78 -32.80 8.61
N SER A 204 -6.84 -32.81 9.42
CA SER A 204 -7.37 -34.03 10.03
C SER A 204 -7.91 -35.05 9.01
N GLY A 205 -8.50 -34.57 7.91
CA GLY A 205 -9.09 -35.41 6.85
C GLY A 205 -8.57 -35.12 5.44
N SER A 206 -7.60 -34.21 5.29
CA SER A 206 -7.12 -33.74 4.00
C SER A 206 -5.61 -33.83 3.88
N HIS A 207 -5.12 -34.26 2.72
CA HIS A 207 -3.71 -34.30 2.38
C HIS A 207 -3.48 -33.68 1.02
N PHE A 208 -2.61 -32.68 0.98
CA PHE A 208 -2.21 -32.01 -0.24
C PHE A 208 -0.71 -32.23 -0.46
N LYS A 209 -0.32 -32.55 -1.69
CA LYS A 209 1.07 -32.60 -2.13
C LYS A 209 1.29 -31.50 -3.15
N VAL A 210 2.14 -30.53 -2.81
CA VAL A 210 2.51 -29.40 -3.66
C VAL A 210 3.99 -29.55 -4.04
N PHE A 211 4.36 -29.20 -5.26
CA PHE A 211 5.77 -29.13 -5.64
C PHE A 211 6.30 -27.72 -5.36
N GLY A 212 7.30 -27.65 -4.50
CA GLY A 212 8.06 -26.45 -4.19
C GLY A 212 9.29 -26.29 -5.08
N TYR A 213 10.01 -25.21 -4.85
CA TYR A 213 11.29 -24.87 -5.47
C TYR A 213 12.42 -25.02 -4.44
N ASP A 214 13.67 -25.00 -4.91
CA ASP A 214 14.82 -24.98 -3.99
C ASP A 214 14.83 -23.64 -3.22
N PRO A 215 14.77 -23.65 -1.87
CA PRO A 215 14.84 -22.44 -1.07
C PRO A 215 16.12 -21.61 -1.28
N LYS A 216 17.20 -22.23 -1.78
CA LYS A 216 18.46 -21.55 -2.09
C LYS A 216 18.40 -20.68 -3.33
N GLU A 217 17.45 -20.93 -4.24
CA GLU A 217 17.20 -20.05 -5.39
C GLU A 217 16.41 -18.80 -5.02
N PHE A 218 15.77 -18.80 -3.84
CA PHE A 218 15.00 -17.67 -3.37
C PHE A 218 15.94 -16.52 -2.97
N PRO A 219 15.75 -15.30 -3.50
CA PRO A 219 16.64 -14.18 -3.19
C PRO A 219 16.57 -13.82 -1.70
N PRO A 220 17.69 -13.36 -1.10
CA PRO A 220 17.70 -12.96 0.29
C PRO A 220 16.76 -11.77 0.51
N VAL A 221 15.94 -11.84 1.56
CA VAL A 221 15.09 -10.74 2.02
C VAL A 221 15.76 -10.14 3.24
N ARG A 222 15.92 -8.81 3.25
CA ARG A 222 16.58 -8.07 4.33
C ARG A 222 15.86 -8.32 5.66
N ASP A 223 16.65 -8.52 6.70
CA ASP A 223 16.20 -8.48 8.09
C ASP A 223 16.49 -7.10 8.71
N PHE A 224 15.93 -6.83 9.89
CA PHE A 224 16.14 -5.59 10.63
C PHE A 224 17.30 -5.68 11.64
N SER A 225 17.83 -6.88 11.91
CA SER A 225 18.85 -7.12 12.95
C SER A 225 20.12 -6.25 12.82
N ASP A 226 20.55 -5.98 11.58
CA ASP A 226 21.77 -5.21 11.29
C ASP A 226 21.47 -3.74 10.94
N ALA A 227 20.21 -3.32 11.01
CA ALA A 227 19.79 -1.98 10.60
C ALA A 227 20.03 -0.96 11.71
N THR A 228 20.54 0.21 11.34
CA THR A 228 20.61 1.36 12.27
C THR A 228 19.28 2.06 12.30
N VAL A 229 18.65 2.17 13.48
CA VAL A 229 17.34 2.81 13.63
C VAL A 229 17.46 4.32 13.48
N ASP A 230 17.01 4.87 12.36
CA ASP A 230 16.92 6.32 12.16
C ASP A 230 15.71 6.93 12.87
N CYS A 231 14.63 6.17 13.01
CA CYS A 231 13.37 6.71 13.50
C CYS A 231 12.46 5.67 14.19
N GLU A 232 11.83 6.05 15.29
CA GLU A 232 10.75 5.29 15.93
C GLU A 232 9.45 6.11 15.92
N ILE A 233 8.36 5.47 15.52
CA ILE A 233 7.06 6.13 15.30
C ILE A 233 5.97 5.23 15.85
N ASN A 234 4.96 5.79 16.52
CA ASN A 234 3.79 5.01 16.90
C ASN A 234 3.02 4.54 15.64
N ALA A 235 2.53 3.31 15.66
CA ALA A 235 1.92 2.68 14.49
C ALA A 235 0.67 3.42 13.98
N ARG A 236 -0.20 3.89 14.89
CA ARG A 236 -1.36 4.73 14.54
C ARG A 236 -0.94 6.04 13.88
N VAL A 237 0.12 6.68 14.40
CA VAL A 237 0.68 7.91 13.81
C VAL A 237 1.17 7.62 12.39
N LEU A 238 1.99 6.58 12.19
CA LEU A 238 2.47 6.20 10.85
C LEU A 238 1.31 5.90 9.89
N GLN A 239 0.32 5.11 10.34
CA GLN A 239 -0.88 4.79 9.56
C GLN A 239 -1.63 6.06 9.13
N THR A 240 -1.78 7.03 10.04
CA THR A 240 -2.43 8.31 9.78
C THR A 240 -1.65 9.13 8.74
N LEU A 241 -0.33 9.26 8.91
CA LEU A 241 0.51 10.04 8.00
C LEU A 241 0.50 9.44 6.58
N ILE A 242 0.61 8.11 6.45
CA ILE A 242 0.56 7.43 5.16
C ILE A 242 -0.83 7.61 4.53
N SER A 243 -1.91 7.34 5.28
CA SER A 243 -3.27 7.44 4.74
C SER A 243 -3.60 8.85 4.25
N ARG A 244 -3.15 9.88 4.98
CA ARG A 244 -3.36 11.28 4.64
C ARG A 244 -2.55 11.76 3.43
N THR A 245 -1.54 11.03 2.97
CA THR A 245 -0.64 11.51 1.90
C THR A 245 -0.64 10.61 0.66
N LEU A 246 -0.70 9.29 0.84
CA LEU A 246 -0.52 8.29 -0.20
C LEU A 246 -1.40 8.48 -1.43
N PHE A 247 -2.65 8.93 -1.25
CA PHE A 247 -3.60 9.11 -2.36
C PHE A 247 -3.19 10.23 -3.33
N ALA A 248 -2.36 11.17 -2.90
CA ALA A 248 -1.93 12.32 -3.70
C ALA A 248 -0.67 12.03 -4.53
N ALA A 249 -0.04 10.86 -4.40
CA ALA A 249 1.13 10.48 -5.18
C ALA A 249 0.78 10.22 -6.65
N ALA A 250 1.69 10.58 -7.56
CA ALA A 250 1.50 10.34 -8.98
C ALA A 250 1.53 8.85 -9.32
N VAL A 251 0.71 8.44 -10.29
CA VAL A 251 0.77 7.08 -10.87
C VAL A 251 1.76 7.04 -12.03
N GLU A 252 1.89 8.14 -12.76
CA GLU A 252 2.75 8.25 -13.94
C GLU A 252 4.15 8.72 -13.57
N HIS A 253 5.15 8.19 -14.28
CA HIS A 253 6.52 8.66 -14.13
C HIS A 253 6.68 10.06 -14.73
N SER A 254 7.40 10.91 -14.01
CA SER A 254 7.68 12.29 -14.43
C SER A 254 9.18 12.59 -14.29
N ARG A 255 9.58 13.83 -14.60
CA ARG A 255 10.94 14.32 -14.30
C ARG A 255 11.26 14.26 -12.81
N TYR A 256 10.27 14.49 -11.96
CA TYR A 256 10.41 14.44 -10.51
C TYR A 256 10.00 13.07 -9.96
N ALA A 257 10.58 12.69 -8.83
CA ALA A 257 10.30 11.44 -8.11
C ALA A 257 8.99 11.55 -7.29
N ILE A 258 7.87 11.79 -7.97
CA ILE A 258 6.54 12.02 -7.38
C ILE A 258 5.64 10.77 -7.38
N ASN A 259 6.16 9.63 -7.87
CA ASN A 259 5.53 8.31 -7.83
C ASN A 259 5.70 7.58 -6.48
N GLY A 260 6.12 8.31 -5.46
CA GLY A 260 6.25 7.86 -4.07
C GLY A 260 5.84 8.98 -3.12
N VAL A 261 5.99 8.73 -1.83
CA VAL A 261 5.77 9.72 -0.78
C VAL A 261 7.12 10.11 -0.22
N LEU A 262 7.39 11.41 -0.17
CA LEU A 262 8.56 11.95 0.49
C LEU A 262 8.38 11.82 2.00
N PHE A 263 9.34 11.19 2.66
CA PHE A 263 9.49 11.12 4.11
C PHE A 263 10.60 12.08 4.50
N GLU A 264 10.30 13.05 5.36
CA GLU A 264 11.27 13.98 5.93
C GLU A 264 11.19 13.94 7.44
N ARG A 265 12.24 13.40 8.06
CA ARG A 265 12.44 13.44 9.50
C ARG A 265 13.23 14.69 9.83
N SER A 266 12.68 15.54 10.68
CA SER A 266 13.42 16.67 11.24
C SER A 266 13.13 16.83 12.73
N GLY A 267 14.17 16.72 13.55
CA GLY A 267 14.06 16.74 15.01
C GLY A 267 13.12 15.65 15.54
N SER A 268 12.01 16.05 16.18
CA SER A 268 11.01 15.13 16.77
C SER A 268 9.76 14.95 15.91
N LYS A 269 9.84 15.28 14.62
CA LYS A 269 8.72 15.23 13.69
C LYS A 269 9.07 14.44 12.45
N LEU A 270 8.09 13.69 11.96
CA LEU A 270 8.10 13.10 10.63
C LEU A 270 7.04 13.80 9.79
N ARG A 271 7.48 14.30 8.63
CA ARG A 271 6.62 14.93 7.62
C ARG A 271 6.56 14.02 6.40
N LEU A 272 5.34 13.70 5.97
CA LEU A 272 5.09 13.00 4.71
C LEU A 272 4.51 13.99 3.71
N VAL A 273 4.99 13.92 2.46
CA VAL A 273 4.52 14.77 1.36
C VAL A 273 4.32 13.95 0.10
N ALA A 274 3.18 14.13 -0.56
CA ALA A 274 2.88 13.51 -1.84
C ALA A 274 2.19 14.50 -2.78
N THR A 275 2.48 14.43 -4.08
CA THR A 275 1.88 15.29 -5.09
C THR A 275 1.82 14.59 -6.45
N ASP A 276 0.86 14.98 -7.27
CA ASP A 276 0.75 14.60 -8.68
C ASP A 276 0.89 15.82 -9.62
N GLY A 277 1.34 16.96 -9.08
CA GLY A 277 1.43 18.25 -9.76
C GLY A 277 0.13 19.05 -9.85
N ARG A 278 -1.04 18.43 -9.56
CA ARG A 278 -2.35 19.10 -9.51
C ARG A 278 -2.91 19.23 -8.11
N ARG A 279 -2.42 18.40 -7.19
CA ARG A 279 -2.71 18.45 -5.76
C ARG A 279 -1.47 18.10 -4.95
N LEU A 280 -1.46 18.51 -3.70
CA LEU A 280 -0.40 18.17 -2.76
C LEU A 280 -1.00 17.85 -1.39
N ALA A 281 -0.62 16.71 -0.81
CA ALA A 281 -0.98 16.34 0.55
C ALA A 281 0.27 16.34 1.42
N MET A 282 0.19 17.00 2.57
CA MET A 282 1.26 17.08 3.55
C MET A 282 0.70 16.75 4.93
N ALA A 283 1.29 15.75 5.58
CA ALA A 283 0.94 15.36 6.94
C ALA A 283 2.18 15.39 7.84
N VAL A 284 2.03 15.83 9.09
CA VAL A 284 3.12 15.92 10.06
C VAL A 284 2.70 15.21 11.35
N GLY A 285 3.59 14.41 11.92
CA GLY A 285 3.33 13.69 13.15
C GLY A 285 4.58 13.56 14.03
N PRO A 286 4.42 13.23 15.32
CA PRO A 286 5.54 13.02 16.23
C PRO A 286 6.31 11.75 15.86
N ALA A 287 7.64 11.85 15.95
CA ALA A 287 8.54 10.73 15.73
C ALA A 287 9.81 10.91 16.58
N LYS A 288 10.41 9.82 17.05
CA LYS A 288 11.68 9.85 17.80
C LYS A 288 12.84 9.49 16.86
N GLY A 289 14.02 10.04 17.14
CA GLY A 289 15.27 9.78 16.41
C GLY A 289 16.23 10.98 16.53
N THR A 290 17.47 10.81 16.05
CA THR A 290 18.56 11.77 16.28
C THR A 290 18.86 12.67 15.09
N ASP A 291 18.91 12.14 13.88
CA ASP A 291 19.45 12.85 12.71
C ASP A 291 18.38 13.21 11.67
N ASP A 292 18.52 14.35 11.01
CA ASP A 292 17.61 14.73 9.93
C ASP A 292 17.86 13.84 8.70
N ARG A 293 16.79 13.28 8.16
CA ARG A 293 16.84 12.31 7.05
C ARG A 293 15.67 12.54 6.10
N SER A 294 15.91 12.33 4.81
CA SER A 294 14.87 12.38 3.79
C SER A 294 14.99 11.22 2.81
N CYS A 295 13.88 10.59 2.46
CA CYS A 295 13.83 9.56 1.43
C CYS A 295 12.47 9.54 0.73
N ILE A 296 12.37 8.92 -0.45
CA ILE A 296 11.11 8.80 -1.18
C ILE A 296 10.70 7.34 -1.22
N VAL A 297 9.61 7.02 -0.55
CA VAL A 297 9.14 5.63 -0.40
C VAL A 297 8.08 5.31 -1.46
N PRO A 298 8.22 4.22 -2.23
CA PRO A 298 7.24 3.84 -3.24
C PRO A 298 5.85 3.59 -2.65
N THR A 299 4.81 3.96 -3.40
CA THR A 299 3.41 3.77 -2.97
C THR A 299 3.06 2.30 -2.69
N LYS A 300 3.70 1.36 -3.41
CA LYS A 300 3.51 -0.08 -3.21
C LYS A 300 3.92 -0.52 -1.80
N ALA A 301 5.09 -0.09 -1.33
CA ALA A 301 5.58 -0.40 0.01
C ALA A 301 4.66 0.19 1.09
N LEU A 302 4.23 1.44 0.91
CA LEU A 302 3.34 2.11 1.87
C LEU A 302 1.96 1.45 1.97
N LYS A 303 1.41 0.93 0.86
CA LYS A 303 0.18 0.13 0.88
C LYS A 303 0.33 -1.17 1.68
N LEU A 304 1.52 -1.77 1.67
CA LEU A 304 1.82 -2.96 2.47
C LEU A 304 2.05 -2.59 3.94
N ALA A 305 2.76 -1.51 4.21
CA ALA A 305 2.93 -0.97 5.57
C ALA A 305 1.59 -0.75 6.27
N LEU A 306 0.60 -0.19 5.58
CA LEU A 306 -0.76 -0.01 6.12
C LEU A 306 -1.45 -1.33 6.51
N LYS A 307 -1.12 -2.45 5.85
CA LYS A 307 -1.67 -3.78 6.16
C LYS A 307 -0.94 -4.49 7.30
N LEU A 308 0.27 -4.04 7.64
CA LEU A 308 1.11 -4.62 8.70
C LEU A 308 0.89 -3.97 10.07
N VAL A 309 0.15 -2.87 10.12
CA VAL A 309 -0.27 -2.23 11.38
C VAL A 309 -1.41 -3.05 11.98
N ASN A 310 -1.06 -3.98 12.88
CA ASN A 310 -2.03 -4.80 13.61
C ASN A 310 -2.41 -4.18 14.96
N ASP A 311 -1.43 -3.65 15.69
CA ASP A 311 -1.62 -2.93 16.95
C ASP A 311 -1.35 -1.43 16.73
N PRO A 312 -2.36 -0.55 16.82
CA PRO A 312 -2.21 0.89 16.68
C PRO A 312 -1.28 1.54 17.72
N ASP A 313 -1.13 0.92 18.89
CA ASP A 313 -0.36 1.49 20.00
C ASP A 313 1.10 1.02 20.00
N ALA A 314 1.43 0.01 19.18
CA ALA A 314 2.79 -0.47 18.98
C ALA A 314 3.73 0.60 18.39
N THR A 315 5.03 0.39 18.60
CA THR A 315 6.08 1.21 17.98
C THR A 315 6.56 0.55 16.70
N VAL A 316 6.68 1.34 15.63
CA VAL A 316 7.30 0.95 14.36
C VAL A 316 8.69 1.57 14.31
N ARG A 317 9.70 0.73 14.05
CA ARG A 317 11.08 1.18 13.83
C ARG A 317 11.34 1.33 12.34
N MET A 318 11.94 2.43 11.95
CA MET A 318 12.29 2.74 10.58
C MET A 318 13.80 2.94 10.47
N ALA A 319 14.40 2.27 9.49
CA ALA A 319 15.80 2.43 9.11
C ALA A 319 15.88 2.84 7.64
N ILE A 320 16.76 3.78 7.33
CA ILE A 320 16.98 4.32 5.99
C ILE A 320 18.45 4.09 5.64
N ASP A 321 18.66 3.13 4.74
CA ASP A 321 19.93 2.92 4.05
C ASP A 321 20.00 3.81 2.80
N ASP A 322 21.14 3.80 2.09
CA ASP A 322 21.35 4.63 0.89
C ASP A 322 20.26 4.45 -0.19
N ASN A 323 19.85 3.19 -0.42
CA ASN A 323 18.91 2.84 -1.50
C ASN A 323 17.67 2.09 -1.01
N GLN A 324 17.52 1.85 0.31
CA GLN A 324 16.45 1.04 0.87
C GLN A 324 15.89 1.67 2.14
N VAL A 325 14.60 1.42 2.39
CA VAL A 325 13.96 1.68 3.67
C VAL A 325 13.47 0.37 4.26
N LEU A 326 13.63 0.21 5.56
CA LEU A 326 13.10 -0.90 6.33
C LEU A 326 12.11 -0.37 7.37
N PHE A 327 10.99 -1.06 7.51
CA PHE A 327 10.00 -0.87 8.56
C PHE A 327 9.87 -2.16 9.35
N ALA A 328 10.20 -2.12 10.63
CA ALA A 328 9.97 -3.21 11.56
C ALA A 328 8.71 -2.93 12.38
N PHE A 329 7.75 -3.86 12.29
CA PHE A 329 6.47 -3.85 12.99
C PHE A 329 6.49 -4.89 14.11
N GLY A 330 6.17 -4.46 15.32
CA GLY A 330 6.22 -5.28 16.53
C GLY A 330 7.02 -4.58 17.63
N GLY A 331 6.88 -5.04 18.88
CA GLY A 331 7.49 -4.40 20.05
C GLY A 331 6.51 -3.90 21.12
N GLY A 332 5.32 -4.52 21.21
CA GLY A 332 4.43 -4.41 22.38
C GLY A 332 4.79 -5.44 23.46
N ASP A 333 3.79 -6.14 24.00
CA ASP A 333 3.97 -7.22 25.00
C ASP A 333 4.62 -8.50 24.44
N THR A 334 4.83 -8.58 23.13
CA THR A 334 5.46 -9.72 22.45
C THR A 334 6.95 -9.44 22.22
N PRO A 335 7.87 -10.33 22.65
CA PRO A 335 9.29 -10.16 22.38
C PRO A 335 9.58 -10.26 20.88
N GLY A 336 10.12 -9.19 20.29
CA GLY A 336 10.61 -9.18 18.91
C GLY A 336 9.71 -8.51 17.89
N GLU A 337 10.14 -8.58 16.63
CA GLU A 337 9.47 -7.97 15.48
C GLU A 337 8.59 -9.01 14.81
N THR A 338 7.30 -8.72 14.70
CA THR A 338 6.33 -9.61 14.04
C THR A 338 6.46 -9.57 12.52
N ALA A 339 6.87 -8.43 11.96
CA ALA A 339 7.10 -8.29 10.54
C ALA A 339 8.18 -7.24 10.21
N VAL A 340 8.95 -7.50 9.15
CA VAL A 340 9.93 -6.58 8.59
C VAL A 340 9.64 -6.37 7.12
N LEU A 341 9.30 -5.13 6.75
CA LEU A 341 9.07 -4.69 5.37
C LEU A 341 10.28 -3.91 4.88
N SER A 342 10.92 -4.38 3.81
CA SER A 342 11.97 -3.68 3.09
C SER A 342 11.48 -3.18 1.74
N SER A 343 11.90 -1.99 1.30
CA SER A 343 11.61 -1.47 -0.03
C SER A 343 12.80 -0.71 -0.59
N ASN A 344 13.06 -0.85 -1.88
CA ASN A 344 13.92 0.08 -2.59
C ASN A 344 13.30 1.48 -2.57
N LEU A 345 14.14 2.50 -2.44
CA LEU A 345 13.73 3.90 -2.49
C LEU A 345 13.53 4.35 -3.95
N VAL A 346 12.66 5.35 -4.15
CA VAL A 346 12.54 6.00 -5.46
C VAL A 346 13.74 6.92 -5.67
N GLU A 347 14.49 6.68 -6.73
CA GLU A 347 15.60 7.55 -7.12
C GLU A 347 15.10 8.86 -7.73
N GLY A 348 15.78 9.97 -7.42
CA GLY A 348 15.53 11.28 -7.98
C GLY A 348 15.18 12.33 -6.93
N ALA A 349 14.93 13.55 -7.40
CA ALA A 349 14.58 14.68 -6.53
C ALA A 349 13.06 14.83 -6.44
N PHE A 350 12.57 15.05 -5.22
CA PHE A 350 11.21 15.54 -4.99
C PHE A 350 11.17 17.05 -5.28
N PRO A 351 10.09 17.61 -5.88
CA PRO A 351 10.03 19.02 -6.20
C PRO A 351 10.04 19.89 -4.92
N PRO A 352 10.53 21.14 -4.98
CA PRO A 352 10.48 22.07 -3.85
C PRO A 352 9.02 22.45 -3.54
N PHE A 353 8.39 21.73 -2.62
CA PHE A 353 6.97 21.82 -2.36
C PHE A 353 6.61 22.99 -1.43
N ASP A 354 7.52 23.44 -0.57
CA ASP A 354 7.29 24.54 0.37
C ASP A 354 6.89 25.85 -0.33
N ASP A 355 7.33 26.04 -1.59
CA ASP A 355 7.00 27.19 -2.42
C ASP A 355 5.59 27.10 -3.02
N VAL A 356 5.02 25.90 -3.10
CA VAL A 356 3.70 25.65 -3.69
C VAL A 356 2.58 25.84 -2.67
N VAL A 357 2.88 25.68 -1.36
CA VAL A 357 1.90 25.85 -0.28
C VAL A 357 1.58 27.33 -0.07
N PRO A 358 0.35 27.81 -0.35
CA PRO A 358 -0.03 29.20 -0.16
C PRO A 358 0.03 29.61 1.31
N LYS A 359 0.62 30.79 1.60
CA LYS A 359 0.82 31.29 2.98
C LYS A 359 -0.14 32.42 3.39
N GLU A 360 -0.76 33.10 2.44
CA GLU A 360 -1.56 34.31 2.67
C GLU A 360 -2.93 34.23 2.00
N GLN A 361 -3.80 33.41 2.59
CA GLN A 361 -5.19 33.26 2.18
C GLN A 361 -6.07 34.22 2.99
N ASP A 362 -6.90 35.00 2.31
CA ASP A 362 -7.75 36.04 2.89
C ASP A 362 -9.22 35.62 3.03
N LYS A 363 -9.58 34.45 2.50
CA LYS A 363 -10.91 33.85 2.59
C LYS A 363 -10.84 32.55 3.35
N LYS A 364 -11.67 32.38 4.38
CA LYS A 364 -11.66 31.21 5.26
C LYS A 364 -13.06 30.77 5.63
N VAL A 365 -13.24 29.47 5.72
CA VAL A 365 -14.51 28.86 6.18
C VAL A 365 -14.25 27.49 6.76
N THR A 366 -14.98 27.17 7.82
CA THR A 366 -14.92 25.88 8.49
C THR A 366 -16.16 25.06 8.17
N PHE A 367 -15.96 23.77 7.88
CA PHE A 367 -17.02 22.80 7.61
C PHE A 367 -16.88 21.60 8.52
N ASP A 368 -18.01 20.94 8.78
CA ASP A 368 -18.01 19.51 9.08
C ASP A 368 -17.64 18.71 7.81
N ALA A 369 -16.70 17.76 7.95
CA ALA A 369 -16.16 17.00 6.83
C ALA A 369 -17.24 16.15 6.11
N GLU A 370 -18.18 15.56 6.86
CA GLU A 370 -19.25 14.73 6.31
C GLU A 370 -20.24 15.58 5.51
N THR A 371 -20.60 16.75 6.05
CA THR A 371 -21.50 17.71 5.40
C THR A 371 -20.95 18.18 4.06
N LEU A 372 -19.68 18.62 4.03
CA LEU A 372 -19.03 19.02 2.78
C LEU A 372 -18.89 17.83 1.82
N GLY A 373 -18.47 16.66 2.32
CA GLY A 373 -18.30 15.46 1.51
C GLY A 373 -19.60 15.00 0.85
N SER A 374 -20.72 15.05 1.58
CA SER A 374 -22.04 14.76 1.05
C SER A 374 -22.47 15.76 -0.03
N ALA A 375 -22.17 17.04 0.16
CA ALA A 375 -22.48 18.07 -0.83
C ALA A 375 -21.66 17.91 -2.12
N VAL A 376 -20.35 17.67 -1.99
CA VAL A 376 -19.45 17.42 -3.13
C VAL A 376 -19.86 16.17 -3.91
N ARG A 377 -20.18 15.06 -3.22
CA ARG A 377 -20.66 13.83 -3.87
C ARG A 377 -21.95 14.05 -4.65
N ARG A 378 -22.92 14.79 -4.09
CA ARG A 378 -24.17 15.13 -4.79
C ARG A 378 -23.94 16.02 -6.01
N ALA A 379 -23.09 17.04 -5.89
CA ALA A 379 -22.73 17.90 -7.02
C ALA A 379 -21.95 17.13 -8.11
N ALA A 380 -21.14 16.14 -7.73
CA ALA A 380 -20.38 15.33 -8.67
C ALA A 380 -21.23 14.39 -9.54
N LEU A 381 -22.48 14.08 -9.15
CA LEU A 381 -23.36 13.16 -9.89
C LEU A 381 -23.63 13.56 -11.35
N LEU A 382 -23.57 14.85 -11.65
CA LEU A 382 -23.78 15.41 -12.99
C LEU A 382 -22.49 16.01 -13.59
N THR A 383 -21.34 15.44 -13.24
CA THR A 383 -20.04 15.68 -13.90
C THR A 383 -19.73 14.58 -14.92
N ASN A 384 -18.90 14.87 -15.93
CA ASN A 384 -18.47 13.89 -16.92
C ASN A 384 -17.00 14.09 -17.32
N GLU A 385 -16.49 13.30 -18.28
CA GLU A 385 -15.09 13.41 -18.72
C GLU A 385 -14.74 14.76 -19.39
N GLU A 386 -15.73 15.49 -19.92
CA GLU A 386 -15.54 16.80 -20.54
C GLU A 386 -15.70 17.95 -19.53
N SER A 387 -16.54 17.77 -18.50
CA SER A 387 -16.85 18.70 -17.42
C SER A 387 -16.46 18.07 -16.08
N LYS A 388 -15.15 18.01 -15.83
CA LYS A 388 -14.55 17.33 -14.66
C LYS A 388 -14.58 18.16 -13.36
N GLY A 389 -15.29 19.28 -13.35
CA GLY A 389 -15.18 20.26 -12.27
C GLY A 389 -16.53 20.59 -11.63
N VAL A 390 -16.49 20.81 -10.31
CA VAL A 390 -17.58 21.39 -9.54
C VAL A 390 -17.19 22.83 -9.21
N ARG A 391 -18.11 23.75 -9.48
CA ARG A 391 -18.01 25.16 -9.13
C ARG A 391 -18.45 25.35 -7.69
N LEU A 392 -17.62 25.96 -6.87
CA LEU A 392 -17.92 26.33 -5.49
C LEU A 392 -18.03 27.85 -5.44
N SER A 393 -19.25 28.34 -5.23
CA SER A 393 -19.55 29.76 -5.06
C SER A 393 -19.79 30.04 -3.57
N PHE A 394 -18.84 30.70 -2.93
CA PHE A 394 -18.89 31.07 -1.52
C PHE A 394 -19.49 32.47 -1.37
N ALA A 395 -20.49 32.59 -0.50
CA ALA A 395 -21.12 33.82 -0.04
C ALA A 395 -21.16 33.85 1.50
N ALA A 396 -21.61 34.96 2.09
CA ALA A 396 -21.57 35.18 3.54
C ALA A 396 -22.28 34.08 4.37
N ASP A 397 -23.41 33.56 3.89
CA ASP A 397 -24.28 32.62 4.61
C ASP A 397 -24.38 31.23 3.96
N LYS A 398 -23.77 31.05 2.79
CA LYS A 398 -23.90 29.80 2.02
C LYS A 398 -22.77 29.53 1.04
N LEU A 399 -22.54 28.24 0.81
CA LEU A 399 -21.78 27.68 -0.28
C LEU A 399 -22.76 27.04 -1.27
N ILE A 400 -22.68 27.43 -2.54
CA ILE A 400 -23.41 26.78 -3.63
C ILE A 400 -22.41 25.96 -4.45
N LEU A 401 -22.64 24.66 -4.56
CA LEU A 401 -21.93 23.78 -5.47
C LEU A 401 -22.75 23.59 -6.73
N THR A 402 -22.19 23.92 -7.89
CA THR A 402 -22.83 23.65 -9.18
C THR A 402 -21.96 22.81 -10.10
N SER A 403 -22.60 21.94 -10.86
CA SER A 403 -21.98 21.19 -11.95
C SER A 403 -22.93 21.15 -13.14
N ARG A 404 -22.36 21.12 -14.34
CA ARG A 404 -23.12 21.08 -15.59
C ARG A 404 -22.44 20.15 -16.57
N ALA A 405 -23.20 19.23 -17.14
CA ALA A 405 -22.80 18.38 -18.24
C ALA A 405 -23.86 18.50 -19.35
N PRO A 406 -23.49 18.97 -20.57
CA PRO A 406 -24.44 19.32 -21.62
C PRO A 406 -25.51 18.25 -21.94
N GLU A 407 -25.14 16.97 -21.87
CA GLU A 407 -26.03 15.85 -22.20
C GLU A 407 -26.70 15.18 -20.99
N MET A 408 -26.28 15.51 -19.76
CA MET A 408 -26.71 14.83 -18.53
C MET A 408 -27.53 15.75 -17.60
N GLY A 409 -27.40 17.07 -17.73
CA GLY A 409 -28.11 18.05 -16.93
C GLY A 409 -27.19 18.89 -16.03
N GLU A 410 -27.77 19.47 -14.98
CA GLU A 410 -27.06 20.30 -14.01
C GLU A 410 -27.46 19.95 -12.58
N ALA A 411 -26.50 20.03 -11.65
CA ALA A 411 -26.75 19.91 -10.22
C ALA A 411 -26.49 21.26 -9.54
N THR A 412 -27.35 21.61 -8.59
CA THR A 412 -27.17 22.73 -7.67
C THR A 412 -27.36 22.22 -6.25
N VAL A 413 -26.35 22.34 -5.41
CA VAL A 413 -26.38 21.91 -4.02
C VAL A 413 -26.02 23.09 -3.14
N GLU A 414 -26.89 23.43 -2.20
CA GLU A 414 -26.65 24.50 -1.23
C GLU A 414 -26.22 23.91 0.12
N VAL A 415 -25.20 24.51 0.72
CA VAL A 415 -24.70 24.23 2.06
C VAL A 415 -24.71 25.54 2.84
N LYS A 416 -25.35 25.56 4.01
CA LYS A 416 -25.33 26.74 4.88
C LYS A 416 -23.95 26.90 5.52
N LEU A 417 -23.48 28.13 5.63
CA LEU A 417 -22.21 28.47 6.29
C LEU A 417 -22.48 29.23 7.57
N ASP A 418 -21.83 28.81 8.65
CA ASP A 418 -21.98 29.47 9.96
C ASP A 418 -21.03 30.68 10.09
N ASP A 419 -19.82 30.61 9.51
CA ASP A 419 -18.79 31.66 9.60
C ASP A 419 -17.87 31.68 8.36
N TYR A 420 -18.33 32.31 7.27
CA TYR A 420 -17.49 32.61 6.11
C TYR A 420 -16.81 33.98 6.29
N GLN A 421 -15.48 33.97 6.28
CA GLN A 421 -14.67 35.17 6.41
C GLN A 421 -14.07 35.52 5.05
N GLY A 422 -14.41 36.68 4.49
CA GLY A 422 -13.82 37.21 3.26
C GLY A 422 -14.85 37.60 2.20
N ASP A 423 -14.37 38.11 1.07
CA ASP A 423 -15.23 38.50 -0.05
C ASP A 423 -15.81 37.28 -0.78
N PRO A 424 -16.98 37.39 -1.43
CA PRO A 424 -17.52 36.32 -2.27
C PRO A 424 -16.51 35.84 -3.32
N VAL A 425 -16.40 34.53 -3.48
CA VAL A 425 -15.49 33.93 -4.46
C VAL A 425 -16.14 32.72 -5.14
N GLU A 426 -15.88 32.60 -6.43
CA GLU A 426 -16.27 31.43 -7.22
C GLU A 426 -15.01 30.73 -7.70
N ILE A 427 -14.91 29.43 -7.45
CA ILE A 427 -13.73 28.64 -7.81
C ILE A 427 -14.13 27.23 -8.24
N GLY A 428 -13.48 26.72 -9.28
CA GLY A 428 -13.71 25.36 -9.77
C GLY A 428 -12.68 24.37 -9.24
N PHE A 429 -13.13 23.21 -8.77
CA PHE A 429 -12.25 22.12 -8.38
C PHE A 429 -12.71 20.78 -8.97
N ASN A 430 -11.77 19.86 -9.14
CA ASN A 430 -12.11 18.47 -9.42
C ASN A 430 -12.74 17.84 -8.15
N PRO A 431 -14.00 17.35 -8.21
CA PRO A 431 -14.66 16.78 -7.03
C PRO A 431 -13.98 15.52 -6.52
N GLY A 432 -13.31 14.74 -7.38
CA GLY A 432 -12.55 13.57 -6.97
C GLY A 432 -11.39 13.95 -6.06
N PHE A 433 -10.69 15.04 -6.36
CA PHE A 433 -9.58 15.50 -5.52
C PHE A 433 -10.04 16.01 -4.14
N ILE A 434 -11.21 16.64 -4.06
CA ILE A 434 -11.80 17.02 -2.77
C ILE A 434 -12.23 15.76 -2.01
N THR A 435 -12.93 14.85 -2.69
CA THR A 435 -13.44 13.61 -2.09
C THR A 435 -12.32 12.76 -1.51
N ASP A 436 -11.20 12.60 -2.23
CA ASP A 436 -10.05 11.83 -1.75
C ASP A 436 -9.49 12.38 -0.44
N ALA A 437 -9.38 13.71 -0.30
CA ALA A 437 -8.91 14.34 0.93
C ALA A 437 -9.92 14.21 2.07
N LEU A 438 -11.22 14.31 1.78
CA LEU A 438 -12.26 14.15 2.80
C LEU A 438 -12.36 12.71 3.32
N ASN A 439 -12.02 11.71 2.51
CA ASN A 439 -12.06 10.30 2.89
C ASN A 439 -10.96 9.90 3.90
N VAL A 440 -9.90 10.70 4.04
CA VAL A 440 -8.74 10.41 4.91
C VAL A 440 -8.70 11.30 6.15
N ILE A 441 -9.68 12.20 6.29
CA ILE A 441 -9.84 13.07 7.44
C ILE A 441 -10.84 12.40 8.39
N ASP A 442 -10.42 12.23 9.64
CA ASP A 442 -11.28 11.73 10.71
C ASP A 442 -12.43 12.72 10.99
N SER A 443 -13.46 12.28 11.72
CA SER A 443 -14.57 13.15 12.11
C SER A 443 -14.07 14.39 12.86
N GLY A 444 -14.12 15.56 12.21
CA GLY A 444 -13.63 16.81 12.78
C GLY A 444 -13.80 17.99 11.82
N PRO A 445 -13.61 19.23 12.32
CA PRO A 445 -13.72 20.42 11.50
C PRO A 445 -12.58 20.49 10.48
N ILE A 446 -12.93 20.86 9.26
CA ILE A 446 -11.99 21.18 8.19
C ILE A 446 -12.09 22.66 7.88
N THR A 447 -10.95 23.30 7.64
CA THR A 447 -10.91 24.70 7.22
C THR A 447 -10.46 24.77 5.76
N ILE A 448 -11.23 25.45 4.93
CA ILE A 448 -10.85 25.79 3.56
C ILE A 448 -10.38 27.23 3.53
N GLU A 449 -9.19 27.45 2.99
CA GLU A 449 -8.56 28.76 2.82
C GLU A 449 -8.34 29.06 1.34
N LEU A 450 -8.85 30.22 0.88
CA LEU A 450 -8.84 30.67 -0.51
C LEU A 450 -8.27 32.09 -0.63
N LYS A 451 -7.91 32.48 -1.86
CA LYS A 451 -7.49 33.85 -2.19
C LYS A 451 -8.21 34.43 -3.39
N GLY A 452 -8.34 33.63 -4.46
CA GLY A 452 -9.04 34.04 -5.67
C GLY A 452 -9.35 32.84 -6.58
N PRO A 453 -10.10 33.06 -7.68
CA PRO A 453 -10.67 32.01 -8.53
C PRO A 453 -9.62 31.13 -9.22
N ASN A 454 -8.44 31.69 -9.50
CA ASN A 454 -7.34 31.01 -10.22
C ASN A 454 -6.13 30.73 -9.32
N LYS A 455 -6.31 30.80 -7.99
CA LYS A 455 -5.24 30.53 -7.02
C LYS A 455 -5.48 29.17 -6.35
N PRO A 456 -4.42 28.47 -5.92
CA PRO A 456 -4.58 27.20 -5.22
C PRO A 456 -5.44 27.38 -3.96
N GLY A 457 -6.37 26.44 -3.76
CA GLY A 457 -7.11 26.32 -2.51
C GLY A 457 -6.35 25.46 -1.52
N VAL A 458 -6.52 25.74 -0.23
CA VAL A 458 -5.90 24.97 0.85
C VAL A 458 -6.98 24.42 1.75
N LEU A 459 -6.94 23.11 2.03
CA LEU A 459 -7.74 22.45 3.03
C LEU A 459 -6.83 22.07 4.20
N LYS A 460 -7.24 22.41 5.42
CA LYS A 460 -6.52 22.09 6.66
C LYS A 460 -7.42 21.34 7.62
N THR A 461 -6.83 20.41 8.38
CA THR A 461 -7.42 19.88 9.61
C THR A 461 -6.37 19.88 10.71
N GLY A 462 -6.70 20.52 11.83
CA GLY A 462 -5.73 20.80 12.90
C GLY A 462 -4.48 21.51 12.38
N ASN A 463 -3.34 21.21 13.01
CA ASN A 463 -2.03 21.72 12.59
C ASN A 463 -1.19 20.69 11.81
N ASP A 464 -1.74 19.49 11.62
CA ASP A 464 -0.97 18.31 11.25
C ASP A 464 -1.28 17.84 9.83
N PHE A 465 -2.30 18.39 9.17
CA PHE A 465 -2.63 18.08 7.78
C PHE A 465 -2.91 19.33 6.95
N THR A 466 -2.22 19.43 5.82
CA THR A 466 -2.43 20.48 4.82
C THR A 466 -2.57 19.84 3.45
N TYR A 467 -3.61 20.21 2.73
CA TYR A 467 -3.89 19.73 1.39
C TYR A 467 -4.10 20.89 0.43
N VAL A 468 -3.34 20.93 -0.66
CA VAL A 468 -3.39 21.98 -1.67
C VAL A 468 -4.06 21.44 -2.93
N LEU A 469 -4.98 22.22 -3.47
CA LEU A 469 -5.78 21.91 -4.65
C LEU A 469 -5.57 22.97 -5.72
N MET A 470 -5.17 22.57 -6.93
CA MET A 470 -5.14 23.47 -8.08
C MET A 470 -6.57 23.65 -8.64
N PRO A 471 -7.00 24.89 -8.93
CA PRO A 471 -8.29 25.13 -9.53
C PRO A 471 -8.34 24.62 -10.98
N VAL A 472 -9.55 24.27 -11.42
CA VAL A 472 -9.85 23.97 -12.82
C VAL A 472 -10.63 25.13 -13.43
N ASN A 473 -10.32 25.46 -14.68
CA ASN A 473 -11.10 26.43 -15.43
C ASN A 473 -12.44 25.80 -15.79
N LEU A 474 -13.53 26.39 -15.29
CA LEU A 474 -14.89 26.03 -15.64
C LEU A 474 -15.34 26.98 -16.75
N GLN A 475 -15.63 26.43 -17.93
CA GLN A 475 -16.23 27.19 -19.03
C GLN A 475 -17.75 27.33 -18.85
#